data_AF-A0A3D2MA17-F1
#
_entry.id   AF-A0A3D2MA17-F1
#
_cell.length_a   1.000
_cell.length_b   1.000
_cell.length_c   1.000
_cell.angle_alpha   90.00
_cell.angle_beta   90.00
_cell.angle_gamma   90.00
#
_symmetry.space_group_name_H-M   'P 1'
#
loop_
_entity.id
_entity.type
_entity.pdbx_description
1 polymer ?
#
loop_
_entity_poly.entity_id
_entity_poly.type
_entity_poly.pdbx_seq_one_letter_code
_entity_poly.pdbx_strand_id
1 'polypeptide(L)'
;MSPSAVVALVVLFLIAAYAVVLYNGLVRLKHGVSKAWSNIDVLLHQRHEELPKLVETCKQYMQHERNTLEQVVNARNAVSSAREQGDLGALGQAE
;
A
#
# COMPACT_ATOMS: atom_id res chain seq x y z
N MET A 1 46.95 -26.97 40.46
CA MET A 1 45.91 -27.70 39.70
C MET A 1 46.61 -28.54 38.64
N SER A 2 46.23 -29.80 38.46
CA SER A 2 46.85 -30.63 37.41
C SER A 2 46.49 -30.06 36.02
N PRO A 3 47.39 -30.12 35.03
CA PRO A 3 47.11 -29.68 33.66
C PRO A 3 45.85 -30.35 33.07
N SER A 4 45.58 -31.60 33.43
CA SER A 4 44.38 -32.34 33.01
C SER A 4 43.07 -31.74 33.53
N ALA A 5 43.04 -31.24 34.77
CA ALA A 5 41.85 -30.59 35.33
C ALA A 5 41.54 -29.26 34.65
N VAL A 6 42.58 -28.50 34.27
CA VAL A 6 42.44 -27.25 33.52
C VAL A 6 41.86 -27.52 32.13
N VAL A 7 42.38 -28.53 31.42
CA VAL A 7 41.87 -28.92 30.09
C VAL A 7 40.39 -29.35 30.18
N ALA A 8 40.01 -30.16 31.16
CA ALA A 8 38.62 -30.58 31.34
C ALA A 8 37.66 -29.39 31.57
N LEU A 9 38.07 -28.41 32.38
CA LEU A 9 37.30 -27.20 32.63
C LEU A 9 37.13 -26.34 31.36
N VAL A 10 38.20 -26.18 30.59
CA VAL A 10 38.15 -25.43 29.33
C VAL A 10 37.19 -26.10 28.33
N VAL A 11 37.26 -27.42 28.20
CA VAL A 11 36.34 -28.17 27.32
C VAL A 11 34.89 -28.01 27.77
N LEU A 12 34.62 -28.14 29.07
CA LEU A 12 33.27 -27.94 29.62
C LEU A 12 32.75 -26.53 29.34
N PHE A 13 33.60 -25.51 29.52
CA PHE A 13 33.26 -24.13 29.23
C PHE A 13 32.93 -23.91 27.75
N LEU A 14 33.74 -24.46 26.84
CA LEU A 14 33.50 -24.37 25.40
C LEU A 14 32.18 -25.02 24.98
N ILE A 15 31.84 -26.18 25.55
CA ILE A 15 30.57 -26.86 25.27
C ILE A 15 29.39 -26.01 25.76
N ALA A 16 29.48 -25.47 26.98
CA ALA A 16 28.45 -24.60 27.52
C ALA A 16 28.26 -23.33 26.67
N ALA A 17 29.36 -22.68 26.29
CA ALA A 17 29.33 -21.50 25.42
C ALA A 17 28.71 -21.82 24.05
N TYR A 18 29.06 -22.95 23.45
CA TYR A 18 28.48 -23.40 22.18
C TYR A 18 26.97 -23.62 22.28
N ALA A 19 26.49 -24.28 23.35
CA ALA A 19 25.07 -24.50 23.59
C ALA A 19 24.29 -23.19 23.72
N VAL A 20 24.85 -22.19 24.42
CA VAL A 20 24.25 -20.85 24.57
C VAL A 20 24.14 -20.14 23.22
N VAL A 21 25.19 -20.17 22.40
CA VAL A 21 25.17 -19.56 21.07
C VAL A 21 24.12 -20.20 20.18
N LEU A 22 24.03 -21.54 20.18
CA LEU A 22 23.06 -22.29 19.40
C LEU A 22 21.61 -21.94 19.80
N TYR A 23 21.34 -21.94 21.11
CA TYR A 23 20.03 -21.60 21.65
C TYR A 23 19.61 -20.17 21.28
N ASN A 24 20.52 -19.20 21.43
CA ASN A 24 20.26 -17.81 21.05
C ASN A 24 20.01 -17.65 19.54
N GLY A 25 20.71 -18.43 18.71
CA GLY A 25 20.45 -18.48 17.26
C GLY A 25 19.04 -18.95 16.92
N LEU A 26 18.59 -20.03 17.56
CA LEU A 26 17.24 -20.58 17.39
C LEU A 26 16.15 -19.59 17.86
N VAL A 27 16.34 -18.97 19.02
CA VAL A 27 15.41 -17.97 19.55
C VAL A 27 15.33 -16.75 18.63
N ARG A 28 16.47 -16.27 18.12
CA ARG A 28 16.51 -15.17 17.14
C ARG A 28 15.72 -15.53 15.87
N LEU A 29 15.89 -16.75 15.35
CA LEU A 29 15.16 -17.21 14.17
C LEU A 29 13.65 -17.26 14.43
N LYS A 30 13.22 -17.78 15.59
CA LYS A 30 11.82 -17.80 16.01
C LYS A 30 11.21 -16.39 16.03
N HIS A 31 11.91 -15.42 16.63
CA HIS A 31 11.45 -14.03 16.63
C HIS A 31 11.43 -13.41 15.24
N GLY A 32 12.40 -13.74 14.38
CA GLY A 32 12.44 -13.31 12.98
C GLY A 32 11.21 -13.77 12.20
N VAL A 33 10.81 -15.05 12.34
CA VAL A 33 9.60 -15.60 11.70
C VAL A 33 8.35 -14.91 12.22
N SER A 34 8.22 -14.73 13.53
CA SER A 34 7.07 -14.04 14.13
C SER A 34 6.94 -12.58 13.65
N LYS A 35 8.07 -11.87 13.54
CA LYS A 35 8.10 -10.51 12.98
C LYS A 35 7.70 -10.48 11.51
N ALA A 36 8.17 -11.45 10.72
CA ALA A 36 7.81 -11.54 9.30
C ALA A 36 6.30 -11.76 9.13
N TRP A 37 5.69 -12.64 9.93
CA TRP A 37 4.23 -12.83 9.93
C TRP A 37 3.47 -11.55 10.29
N SER A 38 3.87 -10.87 11.36
CA SER A 38 3.23 -9.60 11.75
C SER A 38 3.34 -8.53 10.65
N ASN A 39 4.47 -8.45 9.96
CA ASN A 39 4.62 -7.53 8.83
C ASN A 39 3.69 -7.89 7.65
N ILE A 40 3.50 -9.17 7.37
CA ILE A 40 2.58 -9.63 6.32
C ILE A 40 1.15 -9.24 6.69
N ASP A 41 0.73 -9.47 7.93
CA ASP A 41 -0.63 -9.13 8.39
C ASP A 41 -0.89 -7.62 8.28
N VAL A 42 0.08 -6.78 8.69
CA VAL A 42 -0.03 -5.33 8.55
C VAL A 42 -0.16 -4.93 7.08
N LEU A 43 0.64 -5.51 6.18
CA LEU A 43 0.58 -5.19 4.76
C LEU A 43 -0.74 -5.62 4.12
N LEU A 44 -1.26 -6.79 4.49
CA LEU A 44 -2.56 -7.27 4.03
C LEU A 44 -3.69 -6.36 4.52
N HIS A 45 -3.62 -5.91 5.77
CA HIS A 45 -4.58 -4.96 6.33
C HIS A 45 -4.55 -3.61 5.62
N GLN A 46 -3.35 -3.03 5.42
CA GLN A 46 -3.18 -1.78 4.67
C GLN A 46 -3.74 -1.89 3.26
N ARG A 47 -3.43 -2.98 2.54
CA ARG A 47 -3.98 -3.20 1.19
C ARG A 47 -5.51 -3.27 1.21
N HIS A 48 -6.10 -3.91 2.21
CA HIS A 48 -7.55 -3.98 2.33
C HIS A 48 -8.20 -2.61 2.59
N GLU A 49 -7.53 -1.74 3.35
CA GLU A 49 -8.00 -0.38 3.60
C GLU A 49 -7.74 0.60 2.45
N GLU A 50 -6.63 0.45 1.73
CA GLU A 50 -6.19 1.38 0.69
C GLU A 50 -6.87 1.13 -0.66
N LEU A 51 -7.09 -0.14 -1.05
CA LEU A 51 -7.72 -0.46 -2.33
C LEU A 51 -9.11 0.18 -2.50
N PRO A 52 -10.02 0.16 -1.52
CA PRO A 52 -11.31 0.84 -1.62
C PRO A 52 -11.15 2.35 -1.78
N LYS A 53 -10.19 2.97 -1.08
CA LYS A 53 -9.92 4.41 -1.17
C LYS A 53 -9.49 4.79 -2.59
N LEU A 54 -8.57 4.02 -3.19
CA LEU A 54 -8.14 4.24 -4.58
C LEU A 54 -9.29 4.06 -5.58
N VAL A 55 -10.13 3.03 -5.39
CA VAL A 55 -11.31 2.80 -6.23
C VAL A 55 -12.30 3.95 -6.11
N GLU A 56 -12.53 4.47 -4.90
CA GLU A 56 -13.43 5.59 -4.66
C GLU A 56 -12.93 6.87 -5.34
N THR A 57 -11.63 7.18 -5.25
CA THR A 57 -11.05 8.32 -5.96
C THR A 57 -11.21 8.19 -7.48
N CYS A 58 -10.99 6.99 -8.04
CA CYS A 58 -11.20 6.74 -9.47
C CYS A 58 -12.67 6.93 -9.89
N LYS A 59 -13.61 6.40 -9.09
CA LYS A 59 -15.05 6.58 -9.33
C LYS A 59 -15.47 8.05 -9.30
N GLN A 60 -14.98 8.80 -8.32
CA GLN A 60 -15.25 10.24 -8.23
C GLN A 60 -14.74 10.97 -9.47
N TYR A 61 -13.51 10.66 -9.92
CA TYR A 61 -12.94 11.25 -11.13
C TYR A 61 -13.77 10.93 -12.38
N MET A 62 -14.24 9.69 -12.52
CA MET A 62 -15.13 9.30 -13.61
C MET A 62 -16.46 10.08 -13.60
N GLN A 63 -17.01 10.37 -12.42
CA GLN A 63 -18.23 11.18 -12.30
C GLN A 63 -17.97 12.64 -12.68
N HIS A 64 -16.82 13.20 -12.28
CA HIS A 64 -16.43 14.55 -12.68
C HIS A 64 -16.29 14.66 -14.20
N GLU A 65 -15.62 13.69 -14.84
CA GLU A 65 -15.44 13.67 -16.29
C GLU A 65 -16.77 13.56 -17.03
N ARG A 66 -17.69 12.71 -16.55
CA ARG A 66 -19.03 12.59 -17.12
C ARG A 66 -19.79 13.92 -17.05
N ASN A 67 -19.80 14.57 -15.88
CA ASN A 67 -20.50 15.83 -15.70
C ASN A 67 -19.94 16.94 -16.60
N THR A 68 -18.61 17.01 -16.75
CA THR A 68 -17.95 17.95 -17.65
C THR A 68 -18.33 17.67 -19.11
N LEU A 69 -18.28 16.41 -19.53
CA LEU A 69 -18.63 16.03 -20.90
C LEU A 69 -20.10 16.33 -21.21
N GLU A 70 -21.02 16.03 -20.30
CA GLU A 70 -22.45 16.37 -20.46
C GLU A 70 -22.66 17.89 -20.61
N GLN A 71 -21.97 18.70 -19.81
CA GLN A 71 -22.03 20.16 -19.92
C GLN A 71 -21.52 20.65 -21.28
N VAL A 72 -20.40 20.12 -21.75
CA VAL A 72 -19.83 20.47 -23.07
C VAL A 72 -20.77 20.06 -24.21
N VAL A 73 -21.35 18.86 -24.15
CA VAL A 73 -22.31 18.39 -25.15
C VAL A 73 -23.57 19.25 -25.16
N ASN A 74 -24.10 19.60 -23.98
CA ASN A 74 -25.26 20.47 -23.86
C ASN A 74 -24.99 21.88 -24.41
N ALA A 75 -23.85 22.48 -24.07
CA ALA A 75 -23.43 23.77 -24.61
C ALA A 75 -23.30 23.72 -26.14
N ARG A 76 -22.66 22.67 -26.67
CA ARG A 76 -22.53 22.47 -28.12
C ARG A 76 -23.88 22.33 -28.81
N ASN A 77 -24.83 21.60 -28.23
CA ASN A 77 -26.17 21.45 -28.77
C ASN A 77 -26.95 22.78 -28.73
N ALA A 78 -26.80 23.55 -27.65
CA ALA A 78 -27.42 24.88 -27.53
C ALA A 78 -26.91 25.84 -28.61
N VAL A 79 -25.59 25.90 -28.83
CA VAL A 79 -24.98 26.70 -29.91
C VAL A 79 -25.47 26.24 -31.29
N SER A 80 -25.53 24.92 -31.53
CA SER A 80 -26.03 24.37 -32.81
C SER A 80 -27.48 24.76 -33.09
N SER A 81 -28.35 24.65 -32.08
CA SER A 81 -29.77 25.02 -32.17
C SER A 81 -29.97 26.52 -32.40
N ALA A 82 -29.24 27.37 -31.66
CA ALA A 82 -29.29 28.83 -31.84
C ALA A 82 -28.83 29.25 -33.25
N ARG A 83 -27.80 28.56 -33.79
CA ARG A 83 -27.32 28.77 -35.16
C ARG A 83 -28.36 28.38 -36.23
N GLU A 84 -29.08 27.28 -36.05
CA GLU A 84 -30.13 26.84 -36.97
C GLU A 84 -31.34 27.80 -36.96
N GLN A 85 -31.66 28.39 -35.82
CA GLN A 85 -32.75 29.36 -35.67
C GLN A 85 -32.39 30.78 -36.12
N GLY A 86 -31.11 31.06 -36.40
CA GLY A 86 -30.64 32.40 -36.81
C GLY A 86 -30.66 33.45 -35.69
N ASP A 87 -30.76 33.02 -34.43
CA ASP A 87 -30.84 33.90 -33.27
C ASP A 87 -29.45 34.28 -32.75
N LEU A 88 -28.97 35.45 -33.19
CA LEU A 88 -27.68 36.04 -32.81
C LEU A 88 -27.59 36.40 -31.31
N GLY A 89 -28.71 36.58 -30.61
CA GLY A 89 -28.74 36.88 -29.17
C GLY A 89 -28.55 35.63 -28.31
N ALA A 90 -29.15 34.52 -28.73
CA ALA A 90 -28.97 33.22 -28.08
C ALA A 90 -27.55 32.64 -28.29
N LEU A 91 -26.91 32.94 -29.43
CA LEU A 91 -25.53 32.53 -29.72
C LEU A 91 -24.52 33.10 -28.71
N GLY A 92 -24.67 34.36 -28.31
CA GLY A 92 -23.78 34.99 -27.31
C GLY A 92 -24.02 34.57 -25.86
N GLN A 93 -25.14 33.91 -25.56
CA GLN A 93 -25.41 33.29 -24.24
C GLN A 93 -25.01 31.81 -24.19
N ALA A 94 -24.79 31.19 -25.35
CA ALA A 94 -24.46 29.77 -25.48
C ALA A 94 -22.95 29.51 -25.70
N GLU A 95 -22.17 30.52 -26.10
CA GLU A 95 -20.70 30.56 -26.02
C GLU A 95 -20.21 30.73 -24.57
#